data_AF-K6XI69-F1
#
_entry.id   AF-K6XI69-F1
#
_cell.length_a   1.000
_cell.length_b   1.000
_cell.length_c   1.000
_cell.angle_alpha   90.00
_cell.angle_beta   90.00
_cell.angle_gamma   90.00
#
_symmetry.space_group_name_H-M   'P 1'
#
loop_
_entity.id
_entity.type
_entity.pdbx_description
1 polymer ?
#
loop_
_entity_poly.entity_id
_entity_poly.type
_entity_poly.pdbx_seq_one_letter_code
_entity_poly.pdbx_strand_id
1 'polypeptide(L)'
;MTERPDHELVEQIPAADWVDQDLLTREMSADLLTDEIAAEEGRLAALADSDLSESDRNAAEQLLRRRIDAMKAARASYLEG
;
A
#
# COMPACT_ATOMS: atom_id res chain seq x y z
N MET A 1 3.61 51.39 13.41
CA MET A 1 3.60 50.59 12.16
C MET A 1 4.56 49.45 12.41
N THR A 2 4.05 48.23 12.60
CA THR A 2 4.88 47.06 12.93
C THR A 2 5.30 46.40 11.62
N GLU A 3 6.60 46.43 11.34
CA GLU A 3 7.19 45.74 10.19
C GLU A 3 7.00 44.22 10.38
N ARG A 4 6.36 43.56 9.41
CA ARG A 4 6.26 42.10 9.39
C ARG A 4 7.65 41.55 9.00
N PRO A 5 8.15 40.50 9.67
CA PRO A 5 9.44 39.93 9.31
C PRO A 5 9.38 39.41 7.87
N ASP A 6 10.43 39.73 7.09
CA ASP A 6 10.64 39.19 5.76
C ASP A 6 10.60 37.65 5.84
N HIS A 7 9.58 37.06 5.21
CA HIS A 7 9.52 35.62 5.07
C HIS A 7 10.62 35.20 4.09
N GLU A 8 11.57 34.38 4.55
CA GLU A 8 12.53 33.72 3.65
C GLU A 8 11.77 33.06 2.49
N LEU A 9 12.18 33.41 1.27
CA LEU A 9 11.62 32.83 0.05
C LEU A 9 11.93 31.33 0.07
N VAL A 10 10.90 30.52 0.35
CA VAL A 10 10.99 29.07 0.17
C VAL A 10 11.25 28.83 -1.32
N GLU A 11 12.42 28.30 -1.66
CA GLU A 11 12.71 27.89 -3.03
C GLU A 11 11.65 26.89 -3.48
N GLN A 12 10.88 27.29 -4.49
CA GLN A 12 9.83 26.48 -5.06
C GLN A 12 10.47 25.44 -5.97
N ILE A 13 10.35 24.18 -5.60
CA ILE A 13 10.75 23.06 -6.45
C ILE A 13 9.91 23.12 -7.74
N PRO A 14 10.53 23.13 -8.94
CA PRO A 14 9.82 23.09 -10.22
C PRO A 14 8.79 21.97 -10.25
N ALA A 15 7.60 22.21 -10.81
CA ALA A 15 6.50 21.24 -10.87
C ALA A 15 6.90 19.88 -11.49
N ALA A 16 7.91 19.85 -12.37
CA ALA A 16 8.45 18.63 -12.96
C ALA A 16 9.18 17.74 -11.92
N ASP A 17 9.89 18.35 -10.97
CA ASP A 17 10.66 17.66 -9.93
C ASP A 17 9.75 17.10 -8.81
N TRP A 18 8.47 17.49 -8.79
CA TRP A 18 7.45 16.86 -7.94
C TRP A 18 7.07 15.46 -8.42
N VAL A 19 7.21 15.18 -9.72
CA VAL A 19 6.93 13.85 -10.29
C VAL A 19 8.03 12.86 -9.91
N ASP A 20 9.27 13.33 -9.77
CA ASP A 20 10.40 12.53 -9.24
C ASP A 20 10.33 12.37 -7.70
N GLN A 21 9.48 13.14 -7.02
CA GLN A 21 9.08 12.92 -5.61
C GLN A 21 7.83 12.02 -5.47
N ASP A 22 7.40 11.34 -6.53
CA ASP A 22 6.34 10.32 -6.41
C ASP A 22 6.90 9.15 -5.58
N LEU A 23 6.45 9.07 -4.32
CA LEU A 23 7.11 8.32 -3.24
C LEU A 23 7.12 6.78 -3.41
N LEU A 24 6.56 6.26 -4.50
CA LEU A 24 6.80 4.91 -5.00
C LEU A 24 6.61 4.93 -6.52
N THR A 25 7.62 4.57 -7.31
CA THR A 25 7.40 4.28 -8.73
C THR A 25 6.36 3.16 -8.86
N ARG A 26 5.68 3.04 -10.01
CA ARG A 26 4.72 1.94 -10.25
C ARG A 26 5.34 0.56 -9.99
N GLU A 27 6.60 0.39 -10.39
CA GLU A 27 7.39 -0.82 -10.13
C GLU A 27 7.61 -1.05 -8.63
N MET A 28 8.06 -0.02 -7.88
CA MET A 28 8.26 -0.13 -6.44
C MET A 28 6.94 -0.39 -5.68
N SER A 29 5.83 0.18 -6.16
CA SER A 29 4.48 -0.12 -5.64
C SER A 29 4.08 -1.58 -5.88
N ALA A 30 4.41 -2.12 -7.05
CA ALA A 30 4.12 -3.51 -7.39
C ALA A 30 4.96 -4.50 -6.57
N ASP A 31 6.22 -4.16 -6.28
CA ASP A 31 7.11 -4.95 -5.44
C ASP A 31 6.63 -4.99 -3.99
N LEU A 32 6.31 -3.83 -3.40
CA LEU A 32 5.75 -3.78 -2.04
C LEU A 32 4.44 -4.56 -1.91
N LEU A 33 3.57 -4.49 -2.92
CA LEU A 33 2.36 -5.30 -2.95
C LEU A 33 2.66 -6.80 -3.04
N THR A 34 3.73 -7.20 -3.71
CA THR A 34 4.14 -8.61 -3.79
C THR A 34 4.52 -9.15 -2.41
N ASP A 35 5.30 -8.39 -1.65
CA ASP A 35 5.69 -8.77 -0.29
C ASP A 35 4.47 -8.83 0.66
N GLU A 36 3.58 -7.84 0.60
CA GLU A 36 2.36 -7.83 1.43
C GLU A 36 1.41 -8.96 1.05
N ILE A 37 1.25 -9.27 -0.25
CA ILE A 37 0.45 -10.43 -0.69
C ILE A 37 1.01 -11.72 -0.12
N ALA A 38 2.34 -11.92 -0.15
CA ALA A 38 2.97 -13.11 0.40
C ALA A 38 2.77 -13.22 1.92
N ALA A 39 2.86 -12.09 2.64
CA ALA A 39 2.60 -12.05 4.07
C ALA A 39 1.13 -12.42 4.40
N GLU A 40 0.19 -11.92 3.62
CA GLU A 40 -1.24 -12.18 3.79
C GLU A 40 -1.63 -13.62 3.39
N GLU A 41 -1.01 -14.19 2.36
CA GLU A 41 -1.12 -15.61 2.04
C GLU A 41 -0.57 -16.50 3.16
N GLY A 42 0.52 -16.07 3.82
CA GLY A 42 1.03 -16.72 5.03
C GLY A 42 0.05 -16.67 6.20
N ARG A 43 -0.61 -15.52 6.44
CA ARG A 43 -1.68 -15.39 7.44
C ARG A 43 -2.87 -16.29 7.13
N LEU A 44 -3.25 -16.38 5.85
CA LEU A 44 -4.31 -17.26 5.38
C LEU A 44 -3.98 -18.74 5.64
N ALA A 45 -2.73 -19.17 5.39
CA ALA A 45 -2.29 -20.53 5.69
C ALA A 45 -2.31 -20.81 7.20
N ALA A 46 -1.89 -19.85 8.03
CA ALA A 46 -1.86 -19.98 9.48
C ALA A 46 -3.26 -20.03 10.13
N LEU A 47 -4.33 -19.64 9.43
CA LEU A 47 -5.70 -19.76 9.95
C LEU A 47 -6.11 -21.22 10.23
N ALA A 48 -5.54 -22.18 9.50
CA ALA A 48 -5.82 -23.60 9.70
C ALA A 48 -5.45 -24.06 11.12
N ASP A 49 -4.36 -23.52 11.66
CA ASP A 49 -3.82 -23.84 12.99
C ASP A 49 -4.31 -22.87 14.08
N SER A 50 -5.28 -21.99 13.77
CA SER A 50 -5.81 -21.02 14.73
C SER A 50 -6.83 -21.64 15.68
N ASP A 51 -6.84 -21.18 16.94
CA ASP A 51 -7.82 -21.54 17.98
C ASP A 51 -9.21 -20.90 17.78
N LEU A 52 -9.49 -20.37 16.59
CA LEU A 52 -10.79 -19.79 16.25
C LEU A 52 -11.87 -20.87 16.14
N SER A 53 -13.12 -20.48 16.43
CA SER A 53 -14.27 -21.30 16.08
C SER A 53 -14.33 -21.50 14.56
N GLU A 54 -14.97 -22.59 14.10
CA GLU A 54 -15.11 -22.85 12.66
C GLU A 54 -15.80 -21.69 11.92
N SER A 55 -16.82 -21.08 12.54
CA SER A 55 -17.51 -19.93 11.98
C SER A 55 -16.59 -18.71 11.85
N ASP A 56 -15.81 -18.41 12.89
CA ASP A 56 -14.91 -17.25 12.88
C ASP A 56 -13.73 -17.48 11.93
N ARG A 57 -13.21 -18.70 11.86
CA ARG A 57 -12.17 -19.10 10.90
C ARG A 57 -12.66 -18.92 9.47
N ASN A 58 -13.86 -19.40 9.15
CA ASN A 58 -14.46 -19.25 7.82
C ASN A 58 -14.68 -17.78 7.44
N ALA A 59 -15.11 -16.95 8.39
CA ALA A 59 -15.28 -15.52 8.16
C ALA A 59 -13.93 -14.81 7.92
N ALA A 60 -12.91 -15.14 8.73
CA ALA A 60 -11.55 -14.62 8.57
C ALA A 60 -10.92 -15.06 7.25
N GLU A 61 -11.12 -16.32 6.85
CA GLU A 61 -10.62 -16.86 5.59
C GLU A 61 -11.21 -16.11 4.39
N GLN A 62 -12.53 -15.92 4.37
CA GLN A 62 -13.21 -15.18 3.29
C GLN A 62 -12.73 -13.73 3.19
N LEU A 63 -12.55 -13.07 4.33
CA LEU A 63 -12.07 -11.68 4.37
C LEU A 63 -10.64 -11.57 3.83
N LEU A 64 -9.74 -12.44 4.29
CA LEU A 64 -8.35 -12.46 3.83
C LEU A 64 -8.25 -12.76 2.32
N ARG A 65 -9.00 -13.75 1.82
CA ARG A 65 -9.04 -14.06 0.38
C ARG A 65 -9.47 -12.86 -0.44
N ARG A 66 -10.56 -12.19 -0.05
CA ARG A 66 -11.03 -10.98 -0.74
C ARG A 66 -9.98 -9.88 -0.74
N ARG A 67 -9.26 -9.69 0.36
CA ARG A 67 -8.18 -8.70 0.46
C ARG A 67 -7.01 -9.06 -0.48
N ILE A 68 -6.58 -10.31 -0.49
CA ILE A 68 -5.51 -10.82 -1.37
C ILE A 68 -5.89 -10.60 -2.84
N ASP A 69 -7.12 -10.92 -3.23
CA ASP A 69 -7.58 -10.72 -4.61
C ASP A 69 -7.56 -9.23 -5.01
N ALA A 70 -7.99 -8.34 -4.12
CA ALA A 70 -7.92 -6.90 -4.34
C ALA A 70 -6.48 -6.40 -4.49
N MET A 71 -5.55 -6.88 -3.67
CA MET A 71 -4.13 -6.53 -3.77
C MET A 71 -3.50 -7.04 -5.07
N LYS A 72 -3.85 -8.27 -5.50
CA LYS A 72 -3.40 -8.83 -6.78
C LYS A 72 -3.89 -8.00 -7.97
N ALA A 73 -5.14 -7.54 -7.92
CA ALA A 73 -5.70 -6.66 -8.95
C ALA A 73 -5.02 -5.29 -8.98
N ALA A 74 -4.77 -4.68 -7.82
CA ALA A 74 -4.04 -3.41 -7.73
C ALA A 74 -2.61 -3.54 -8.28
N ARG A 75 -1.90 -4.62 -7.93
CA ARG A 75 -0.55 -4.89 -8.46
C ARG A 75 -0.57 -5.04 -9.99
N ALA A 76 -1.54 -5.78 -10.54
CA ALA A 76 -1.67 -5.92 -11.99
C ALA A 76 -1.85 -4.55 -12.68
N SER A 77 -2.68 -3.67 -12.10
CA SER A 77 -2.85 -2.30 -12.62
C SER A 77 -1.57 -1.46 -12.64
N TYR A 78 -0.59 -1.73 -11.77
CA TYR A 78 0.70 -1.03 -11.80
C TYR A 78 1.66 -1.57 -12.87
N LEU A 79 1.48 -2.82 -13.29
CA LEU A 79 2.33 -3.48 -14.30
C LEU A 79 1.78 -3.32 -15.73
N GLU A 80 0.49 -3.04 -15.90
CA GLU A 80 -0.18 -2.89 -17.19
C GLU A 80 -0.12 -1.46 -17.78
N GLY A 81 0.26 -0.47 -16.99
CA GLY A 81 0.23 0.96 -17.37
C GLY A 81 1.60 1.56 -17.57
#